data_AF-A0A7Y4RKN9-F1
#
_entry.id   AF-A0A7Y4RKN9-F1
#
_cell.length_a   1.000
_cell.length_b   1.000
_cell.length_c   1.000
_cell.angle_alpha   90.00
_cell.angle_beta   90.00
_cell.angle_gamma   90.00
#
_symmetry.space_group_name_H-M   'P 1'
#
loop_
_entity.id
_entity.type
_entity.pdbx_description
1 polymer ?
#
loop_
_entity_poly.entity_id
_entity_poly.type
_entity_poly.pdbx_seq_one_letter_code
_entity_poly.pdbx_strand_id
1 'polypeptide(L)'
;MRVAVLTVSDAGARTSRADTSGDAIAQWMSSRGYALAARALVPDETLAITRTLIEWADGGRADLILTTGGTGLTPRDLTPEATRAALDREAPGIAEALRAGALPRFLRAALSRGLAGVRGKTLIINLPGSPGGVADGLQ
;
A
#
# COMPACT_ATOMS: atom_id res chain seq x y z
N MET A 1 1.04 -9.45 15.07
CA MET A 1 1.14 -8.16 14.33
C MET A 1 -0.21 -7.86 13.71
N ARG A 2 -0.67 -6.61 13.83
CA ARG A 2 -1.93 -6.08 13.30
C ARG A 2 -1.64 -5.38 11.98
N VAL A 3 -2.24 -5.87 10.90
CA VAL A 3 -2.02 -5.34 9.55
C VAL A 3 -3.31 -4.72 9.05
N ALA A 4 -3.22 -3.53 8.48
CA ALA A 4 -4.32 -2.91 7.75
C ALA A 4 -4.01 -2.85 6.25
N VAL A 5 -5.05 -3.01 5.43
CA VAL A 5 -4.94 -3.09 3.97
C VAL A 5 -5.75 -1.97 3.33
N LEU A 6 -5.07 -1.10 2.57
CA LEU A 6 -5.71 0.00 1.84
C LEU A 6 -5.57 -0.22 0.34
N THR A 7 -6.66 -0.54 -0.32
CA THR A 7 -6.70 -0.57 -1.79
C THR A 7 -7.04 0.81 -2.32
N VAL A 8 -6.19 1.35 -3.20
CA VAL A 8 -6.41 2.62 -3.89
C VAL A 8 -6.76 2.32 -5.33
N SER A 9 -8.03 2.55 -5.69
CA SER A 9 -8.49 2.35 -7.05
C SER A 9 -9.79 3.11 -7.32
N ASP A 10 -9.70 4.06 -8.24
CA ASP A 10 -10.83 4.72 -8.88
C ASP A 10 -11.89 3.74 -9.43
N ALA A 11 -11.45 2.68 -10.11
CA ALA A 11 -12.34 1.66 -10.66
C ALA A 11 -12.96 0.81 -9.55
N GLY A 12 -12.16 0.34 -8.58
CA GLY A 12 -12.67 -0.42 -7.44
C GLY A 12 -13.71 0.35 -6.63
N ALA A 13 -13.49 1.65 -6.43
CA ALA A 13 -14.36 2.52 -5.65
C ALA A 13 -15.68 2.84 -6.36
N ARG A 14 -15.67 2.89 -7.71
CA ARG A 14 -16.85 3.25 -8.51
C ARG A 14 -17.63 2.06 -9.05
N THR A 15 -16.96 0.95 -9.41
CA THR A 15 -17.58 -0.10 -10.24
C THR A 15 -17.74 -1.45 -9.56
N SER A 16 -17.61 -1.55 -8.23
CA SER A 16 -17.71 -2.82 -7.48
C SER A 16 -16.78 -3.92 -8.03
N ARG A 17 -15.68 -3.54 -8.68
CA ARG A 17 -14.68 -4.48 -9.18
C ARG A 17 -14.02 -5.19 -7.99
N ALA A 18 -13.85 -6.50 -8.10
CA ALA A 18 -13.23 -7.29 -7.03
C ALA A 18 -11.82 -6.81 -6.69
N ASP A 19 -11.57 -6.60 -5.39
CA ASP A 19 -10.30 -6.15 -4.82
C ASP A 19 -9.32 -7.32 -4.66
N THR A 20 -8.94 -7.91 -5.79
CA THR A 20 -8.06 -9.09 -5.83
C THR A 20 -6.66 -8.82 -5.25
N SER A 21 -6.15 -7.59 -5.36
CA SER A 21 -4.87 -7.20 -4.78
C SER A 21 -4.96 -7.09 -3.25
N GLY A 22 -6.04 -6.49 -2.72
CA GLY A 22 -6.30 -6.50 -1.28
C GLY A 22 -6.53 -7.91 -0.73
N ASP A 23 -7.19 -8.79 -1.51
CA ASP A 23 -7.36 -10.21 -1.14
C ASP A 23 -6.01 -10.94 -1.06
N ALA A 24 -5.09 -10.68 -1.99
CA ALA A 24 -3.74 -11.25 -1.97
C ALA A 24 -2.96 -10.83 -0.71
N ILE A 25 -3.06 -9.56 -0.30
CA ILE A 25 -2.45 -9.08 0.95
C ILE A 25 -3.08 -9.77 2.15
N ALA A 26 -4.42 -9.85 2.19
CA ALA A 26 -5.16 -10.49 3.28
C ALA A 26 -4.81 -11.98 3.43
N GLN A 27 -4.62 -12.68 2.31
CA GLN A 27 -4.20 -14.08 2.31
C GLN A 27 -2.76 -14.23 2.81
N TRP A 28 -1.83 -13.41 2.31
CA TRP A 28 -0.43 -13.41 2.75
C TRP A 28 -0.33 -13.19 4.27
N MET A 29 -1.04 -12.20 4.80
CA MET A 29 -0.97 -11.90 6.22
C MET A 29 -1.60 -13.02 7.08
N SER A 30 -2.70 -13.62 6.61
CA SER A 30 -3.36 -14.73 7.31
C SER A 30 -2.44 -15.95 7.37
N SER A 31 -1.72 -16.26 6.28
CA SER A 31 -0.75 -17.35 6.23
C SER A 31 0.41 -17.22 7.23
N ARG A 32 0.66 -16.00 7.73
CA ARG A 32 1.69 -15.68 8.72
C ARG A 32 1.14 -15.50 10.14
N GLY A 33 -0.15 -15.76 10.37
CA GLY A 33 -0.80 -15.58 11.67
C GLY A 33 -0.97 -14.11 12.08
N TYR A 34 -0.96 -13.18 11.12
CA TYR A 34 -1.20 -11.76 11.40
C TYR A 34 -2.71 -11.45 11.41
N ALA A 35 -3.10 -10.46 12.20
CA ALA A 35 -4.51 -10.08 12.40
C ALA A 35 -4.90 -8.91 11.48
N LEU A 36 -6.01 -9.05 10.76
CA LEU A 36 -6.55 -7.99 9.90
C LEU A 36 -7.22 -6.93 10.77
N ALA A 37 -6.54 -5.81 10.98
CA ALA A 37 -7.02 -4.74 11.84
C ALA A 37 -8.01 -3.81 11.14
N ALA A 38 -7.81 -3.57 9.84
CA ALA A 38 -8.72 -2.79 9.02
C ALA A 38 -8.51 -3.14 7.54
N ARG A 39 -9.56 -2.98 6.74
CA ARG A 39 -9.50 -3.05 5.28
C ARG A 39 -10.41 -1.97 4.71
N ALA A 40 -9.92 -1.24 3.72
CA ALA A 40 -10.72 -0.25 3.01
C ALA A 40 -10.29 -0.18 1.54
N LEU A 41 -11.23 0.31 0.73
CA LEU A 41 -11.02 0.65 -0.66
C LEU A 41 -11.39 2.12 -0.84
N VAL A 42 -10.44 2.93 -1.34
CA VAL A 42 -10.62 4.36 -1.56
C VAL A 42 -10.34 4.72 -3.03
N PRO A 43 -10.94 5.81 -3.57
CA PRO A 43 -10.57 6.32 -4.88
C PRO A 43 -9.15 6.89 -4.88
N ASP A 44 -8.61 7.16 -6.07
CA ASP A 44 -7.30 7.79 -6.29
C ASP A 44 -7.36 9.30 -5.96
N GLU A 45 -7.65 9.61 -4.70
CA GLU A 45 -7.80 10.97 -4.17
C GLU A 45 -6.91 11.17 -2.94
N THR A 46 -6.01 12.14 -3.02
CA THR A 46 -4.99 12.39 -1.98
C THR A 46 -5.59 12.48 -0.59
N LEU A 47 -6.67 13.25 -0.42
CA LEU A 47 -7.29 13.45 0.88
C LEU A 47 -7.88 12.16 1.46
N ALA A 48 -8.50 11.31 0.63
CA ALA A 48 -9.08 10.05 1.08
C ALA A 48 -7.97 9.10 1.58
N ILE A 49 -6.89 8.97 0.78
CA ILE A 49 -5.75 8.12 1.12
C ILE A 49 -5.06 8.63 2.40
N THR A 50 -4.68 9.92 2.44
CA THR A 50 -3.98 10.51 3.60
C THR A 50 -4.80 10.37 4.88
N ARG A 51 -6.11 10.67 4.83
CA ARG A 51 -6.97 10.57 6.01
C ARG A 51 -7.04 9.14 6.55
N THR A 52 -7.21 8.14 5.68
CA THR A 52 -7.26 6.74 6.09
C THR A 52 -5.95 6.28 6.73
N LEU A 53 -4.80 6.65 6.14
CA LEU A 53 -3.48 6.33 6.69
C LEU A 53 -3.28 6.93 8.09
N ILE A 54 -3.60 8.22 8.25
CA ILE A 54 -3.48 8.93 9.53
C ILE A 54 -4.42 8.32 10.58
N GLU A 55 -5.69 8.09 10.24
CA GLU A 55 -6.68 7.53 11.17
C GLU A 55 -6.27 6.16 11.70
N TRP A 56 -5.76 5.28 10.83
CA TRP A 56 -5.35 3.94 11.23
C TRP A 56 -4.08 3.93 12.07
N ALA A 57 -3.11 4.78 11.72
CA ALA A 57 -1.85 4.88 12.45
C ALA A 57 -2.03 5.57 13.82
N ASP A 58 -2.68 6.74 13.87
CA ASP A 58 -2.85 7.53 15.09
C ASP A 58 -3.87 6.92 16.03
N GLY A 59 -4.89 6.27 15.49
CA GLY A 59 -5.84 5.48 16.27
C GLY A 59 -5.23 4.21 16.88
N GLY A 60 -3.95 3.94 16.63
CA GLY A 60 -3.25 2.77 17.14
C GLY A 60 -3.84 1.45 16.66
N ARG A 61 -4.52 1.43 15.51
CA ARG A 61 -5.26 0.26 15.01
C ARG A 61 -4.33 -0.79 14.40
N ALA A 62 -3.28 -0.35 13.70
CA ALA A 62 -2.38 -1.21 12.96
C ALA A 62 -0.92 -1.00 13.39
N ASP A 63 -0.12 -2.06 13.31
CA ASP A 63 1.34 -2.00 13.44
C ASP A 63 1.97 -1.82 12.03
N LEU A 64 1.29 -2.32 10.99
CA LEU A 64 1.67 -2.25 9.59
C LEU A 64 0.47 -1.88 8.73
N ILE A 65 0.61 -0.89 7.85
CA ILE A 65 -0.35 -0.56 6.79
C ILE A 65 0.28 -0.89 5.44
N LEU A 66 -0.39 -1.75 4.68
CA LEU A 66 -0.03 -2.07 3.31
C LEU A 66 -1.04 -1.41 2.38
N THR A 67 -0.58 -0.48 1.55
CA THR A 67 -1.41 0.05 0.47
C THR A 67 -1.15 -0.71 -0.83
N THR A 68 -2.14 -0.78 -1.72
CA THR A 68 -1.97 -1.34 -3.06
C THR A 68 -2.68 -0.45 -4.08
N GLY A 69 -1.97 -0.07 -5.14
CA GLY A 69 -2.48 0.79 -6.21
C GLY A 69 -1.97 2.23 -6.13
N GLY A 70 -2.20 2.98 -7.22
CA GLY A 70 -1.89 4.40 -7.29
C GLY A 70 -0.40 4.77 -7.22
N THR A 71 0.53 3.84 -7.47
CA THR A 71 2.00 4.07 -7.43
C THR A 71 2.66 4.22 -8.81
N GLY A 72 1.88 4.18 -9.89
CA GLY A 72 2.36 4.28 -11.27
C GLY A 72 2.76 5.70 -11.69
N LEU A 73 2.79 5.95 -13.00
CA LEU A 73 3.17 7.24 -13.60
C LEU A 73 1.99 8.00 -14.23
N THR A 74 0.76 7.54 -14.02
CA THR A 74 -0.42 8.24 -14.52
C THR A 74 -0.73 9.47 -13.65
N PRO A 75 -1.44 10.48 -14.18
CA PRO A 75 -1.86 11.65 -13.38
C PRO A 75 -2.77 11.33 -12.19
N ARG A 76 -3.36 10.13 -12.16
CA ARG A 76 -4.22 9.65 -11.06
C ARG A 76 -3.44 8.84 -10.03
N ASP A 77 -2.21 8.42 -10.30
CA ASP A 77 -1.39 7.71 -9.32
C ASP A 77 -0.93 8.70 -8.22
N LEU A 78 -1.71 8.83 -7.14
CA LEU A 78 -1.47 9.81 -6.07
C LEU A 78 -1.09 9.19 -4.72
N THR A 79 -0.94 7.85 -4.67
CA THR A 79 -0.66 7.15 -3.41
C THR A 79 0.70 7.54 -2.79
N PRO A 80 1.81 7.68 -3.54
CA PRO A 80 3.08 8.15 -2.99
C PRO A 80 2.99 9.53 -2.34
N GLU A 81 2.34 10.48 -3.01
CA GLU A 81 2.16 11.85 -2.54
C GLU A 81 1.31 11.89 -1.26
N ALA A 82 0.20 11.17 -1.25
CA ALA A 82 -0.67 11.05 -0.09
C ALA A 82 0.02 10.36 1.10
N THR A 83 0.82 9.33 0.82
CA THR A 83 1.61 8.61 1.82
C THR A 83 2.66 9.54 2.42
N ARG A 84 3.43 10.25 1.59
CA ARG A 84 4.43 11.22 2.07
C ARG A 84 3.83 12.25 3.01
N ALA A 85 2.64 12.77 2.71
CA ALA A 85 1.95 13.72 3.57
C ALA A 85 1.50 13.14 4.92
N ALA A 86 1.36 11.82 5.03
CA ALA A 86 1.01 11.12 6.27
C ALA A 86 2.24 10.72 7.12
N LEU A 87 3.39 10.49 6.49
CA LEU A 87 4.58 9.99 7.16
C LEU A 87 5.25 11.02 8.07
N ASP A 88 5.74 10.57 9.22
CA ASP A 88 6.65 11.36 10.06
C ASP A 88 8.09 11.24 9.55
N ARG A 89 8.44 10.06 9.00
CA ARG A 89 9.76 9.76 8.45
C ARG A 89 9.69 8.72 7.35
N GLU A 90 10.38 8.95 6.24
CA GLU A 90 10.52 7.96 5.17
C GLU A 90 11.56 6.87 5.51
N ALA A 91 11.36 5.69 4.94
CA ALA A 91 12.24 4.52 5.02
C ALA A 91 12.62 4.07 3.58
N PRO A 92 13.44 4.86 2.85
CA PRO A 92 13.65 4.69 1.41
C PRO A 92 14.22 3.31 1.03
N GLY A 93 15.05 2.71 1.90
CA GLY A 93 15.63 1.39 1.65
C GLY A 93 14.60 0.26 1.46
N ILE A 94 13.41 0.37 2.07
CA ILE A 94 12.32 -0.59 1.83
C ILE A 94 11.77 -0.42 0.42
N ALA A 95 11.49 0.83 0.02
CA ALA A 95 10.95 1.12 -1.31
C ALA A 95 11.95 0.74 -2.43
N GLU A 96 13.25 0.94 -2.19
CA GLU A 96 14.33 0.52 -3.08
C GLU A 96 14.41 -1.01 -3.18
N ALA A 97 14.36 -1.72 -2.06
CA ALA A 97 14.37 -3.18 -2.03
C ALA A 97 13.19 -3.79 -2.80
N LEU A 98 11.99 -3.23 -2.64
CA LEU A 98 10.79 -3.66 -3.39
C LEU A 98 10.99 -3.53 -4.91
N ARG A 99 11.53 -2.39 -5.38
CA ARG A 99 11.83 -2.19 -6.80
C ARG A 99 12.93 -3.14 -7.28
N ALA A 100 14.01 -3.27 -6.51
CA ALA A 100 15.16 -4.10 -6.87
C ALA A 100 14.80 -5.59 -6.94
N GLY A 101 13.96 -6.09 -6.02
CA GLY A 101 13.52 -7.48 -6.00
C GLY A 101 12.58 -7.86 -7.15
N ALA A 102 11.79 -6.91 -7.65
CA ALA A 102 10.90 -7.13 -8.80
C ALA A 102 11.58 -6.90 -10.16
N LEU A 103 12.66 -6.10 -10.21
CA LEU A 103 13.32 -5.69 -11.45
C LEU A 103 13.77 -6.86 -12.36
N PRO A 104 14.34 -7.98 -11.87
CA PRO A 104 14.76 -9.10 -12.72
C PRO A 104 13.61 -9.78 -13.45
N ARG A 105 12.40 -9.74 -12.87
CA ARG A 105 11.18 -10.34 -13.45
C ARG A 105 10.45 -9.35 -14.34
N PHE A 106 10.46 -8.07 -13.98
CA PHE A 106 9.65 -7.06 -14.63
C PHE A 106 10.32 -5.68 -14.61
N LEU A 107 10.87 -5.26 -15.75
CA LEU A 107 11.58 -3.97 -15.89
C LEU A 107 10.74 -2.77 -15.43
N ARG A 108 9.42 -2.80 -15.67
CA ARG A 108 8.51 -1.70 -15.27
C ARG A 108 8.37 -1.56 -13.75
N ALA A 109 8.84 -2.51 -12.95
CA ALA A 109 8.91 -2.35 -11.49
C ALA A 109 9.71 -1.10 -11.09
N ALA A 110 10.72 -0.72 -11.89
CA ALA A 110 11.48 0.52 -11.69
C ALA A 110 10.62 1.79 -11.79
N LEU A 111 9.45 1.74 -12.44
CA LEU A 111 8.56 2.88 -12.60
C LEU A 111 7.67 3.13 -11.38
N SER A 112 7.64 2.19 -10.41
CA SER A 112 6.86 2.37 -9.19
C SER A 112 7.43 3.50 -8.34
N ARG A 113 6.62 4.51 -8.07
CA ARG A 113 6.93 5.64 -7.18
C ARG A 113 6.58 5.37 -5.72
N GLY A 114 6.15 4.14 -5.39
CA GLY A 114 5.75 3.75 -4.04
C GLY A 114 6.79 4.11 -2.98
N LEU A 115 6.30 4.57 -1.83
CA LEU A 115 7.10 4.91 -0.66
C LEU A 115 6.95 3.88 0.44
N ALA A 116 7.85 3.97 1.40
CA ALA A 116 7.73 3.31 2.69
C ALA A 116 8.19 4.28 3.78
N GLY A 117 7.65 4.15 4.98
CA GLY A 117 8.02 4.99 6.11
C GLY A 117 7.19 4.72 7.35
N VAL A 118 7.40 5.53 8.38
CA VAL A 118 6.69 5.41 9.65
C VAL A 118 5.83 6.62 9.96
N ARG A 119 4.70 6.37 10.62
CA ARG A 119 3.89 7.35 11.35
C ARG A 119 3.65 6.84 12.76
N GLY A 120 4.13 7.55 13.77
CA GLY A 120 4.14 7.10 15.16
C GLY A 120 4.82 5.73 15.31
N LYS A 121 4.03 4.70 15.65
CA LYS A 121 4.48 3.31 15.80
C LYS A 121 4.08 2.40 14.62
N THR A 122 3.56 2.98 13.55
CA THR A 122 2.99 2.25 12.41
C THR A 122 3.91 2.35 11.20
N LEU A 123 4.28 1.21 10.63
CA LEU A 123 4.99 1.13 9.35
C LEU A 123 3.96 1.21 8.21
N ILE A 124 4.21 2.04 7.20
CA ILE A 124 3.36 2.20 6.01
C ILE A 124 4.20 1.88 4.78
N ILE A 125 3.71 0.98 3.92
CA ILE A 125 4.40 0.56 2.69
C ILE A 125 3.41 0.60 1.52
N ASN A 126 3.81 1.23 0.41
CA ASN A 126 3.04 1.19 -0.83
C ASN A 126 3.49 0.03 -1.71
N LEU A 127 2.56 -0.86 -2.03
CA LEU A 127 2.74 -1.94 -2.99
C LEU A 127 2.13 -1.59 -4.36
N PRO A 128 2.61 -2.21 -5.45
CA PRO A 128 2.00 -2.06 -6.77
C PRO A 128 0.53 -2.49 -6.79
N GLY A 129 -0.27 -1.92 -7.69
CA GLY A 129 -1.72 -2.20 -7.76
C GLY A 129 -2.13 -3.57 -8.33
N SER A 130 -1.20 -4.33 -8.91
CA SER A 130 -1.50 -5.64 -9.51
C SER A 130 -1.26 -6.78 -8.50
N PRO A 131 -2.05 -7.87 -8.52
CA PRO A 131 -1.84 -9.00 -7.61
C PRO A 131 -0.44 -9.62 -7.71
N GLY A 132 0.12 -9.69 -8.92
CA GLY A 132 1.51 -10.15 -9.13
C GLY A 132 2.54 -9.22 -8.50
N GLY A 133 2.38 -7.90 -8.65
CA GLY A 133 3.27 -6.93 -8.03
C GLY A 133 3.15 -6.88 -6.50
N VAL A 134 1.96 -7.14 -5.96
CA VAL A 134 1.76 -7.36 -4.52
C VAL A 134 2.52 -8.60 -4.07
N ALA A 135 2.35 -9.73 -4.74
CA ALA A 135 3.03 -10.98 -4.38
C ALA A 135 4.56 -10.82 -4.41
N ASP A 136 5.09 -10.17 -5.46
CA ASP A 136 6.53 -9.90 -5.59
C ASP A 136 7.06 -9.02 -4.45
N GLY A 137 6.28 -8.05 -3.98
CA GLY A 137 6.68 -7.16 -2.89
C GLY A 137 6.53 -7.74 -1.48
N LEU A 138 5.86 -8.88 -1.33
CA LEU A 138 5.59 -9.54 -0.06
C LEU A 138 6.50 -10.77 0.21
N GLN A 139 7.38 -11.10 -0.74
CA GLN A 139 8.42 -12.11 -0.62
C GLN A 139 9.66 -11.55 0.07
#